data_AF-A0A832AWG0-F1
#
_entry.id   AF-A0A832AWG0-F1
#
_cell.length_a   1.000
_cell.length_b   1.000
_cell.length_c   1.000
_cell.angle_alpha   90.00
_cell.angle_beta   90.00
_cell.angle_gamma   90.00
#
_symmetry.space_group_name_H-M   'P 1'
#
loop_
_entity.id
_entity.type
_entity.pdbx_description
1 polymer ?
#
loop_
_entity_poly.entity_id
_entity_poly.type
_entity_poly.pdbx_seq_one_letter_code
_entity_poly.pdbx_strand_id
1 'polypeptide(L)'
;MEWEREKFRKMFPNLYQEMGDRVIPNVIDHLEVCQSIEEAIEIIDYFERIGELSKEYASFLKSNPALLNSMIRKRRRGEYESRGLL
;
A
#
# COMPACT_ATOMS: atom_id res chain seq x y z
N MET A 1 -11.62 -14.73 -4.78
CA MET A 1 -11.62 -13.35 -4.23
C MET A 1 -12.79 -13.12 -3.26
N GLU A 2 -14.07 -13.00 -3.68
CA GLU A 2 -15.20 -12.84 -2.71
C GLU A 2 -15.41 -14.05 -1.79
N TRP A 3 -15.22 -15.26 -2.33
CA TRP A 3 -15.38 -16.52 -1.57
C TRP A 3 -14.37 -16.69 -0.43
N GLU A 4 -13.15 -16.15 -0.58
CA GLU A 4 -12.13 -16.20 0.48
C GLU A 4 -12.41 -15.18 1.59
N ARG A 5 -12.90 -13.99 1.23
CA ARG A 5 -13.31 -12.96 2.19
C ARG A 5 -14.50 -13.41 3.03
N GLU A 6 -15.51 -14.01 2.42
CA GLU A 6 -16.67 -14.51 3.17
C GLU A 6 -16.33 -15.68 4.09
N LYS A 7 -15.46 -16.59 3.63
CA LYS A 7 -14.98 -17.71 4.45
C LYS A 7 -14.14 -17.22 5.62
N PHE A 8 -13.22 -16.28 5.39
CA PHE A 8 -12.40 -15.67 6.44
C PHE A 8 -13.26 -14.90 7.46
N ARG A 9 -14.26 -14.13 7.00
CA ARG A 9 -15.24 -13.46 7.87
C ARG A 9 -15.99 -14.44 8.76
N LYS A 10 -16.40 -15.60 8.23
CA LYS A 10 -17.09 -16.63 9.02
C LYS A 10 -16.16 -17.33 10.01
N MET A 11 -14.90 -17.54 9.65
CA MET A 11 -13.92 -18.23 10.50
C MET A 11 -13.34 -17.34 11.60
N PHE A 12 -13.15 -16.05 11.32
CA PHE A 12 -12.54 -15.08 12.22
C PHE A 12 -13.34 -13.78 12.29
N PRO A 13 -14.59 -13.81 12.82
CA PRO A 13 -15.51 -12.67 12.76
C PRO A 13 -14.99 -11.43 13.52
N ASN A 14 -14.40 -11.62 14.69
CA ASN A 14 -13.85 -10.51 15.48
C ASN A 14 -12.61 -9.89 14.81
N LEU A 15 -11.72 -10.73 14.27
CA LEU A 15 -10.53 -10.25 13.55
C LEU A 15 -10.91 -9.50 12.27
N TYR A 16 -11.93 -9.98 11.54
CA TYR A 16 -12.42 -9.29 10.36
C TYR A 16 -13.06 -7.94 10.69
N GLN A 17 -13.75 -7.85 11.83
CA GLN A 17 -14.33 -6.59 12.32
C GLN A 17 -13.22 -5.60 12.73
N GLU A 18 -12.22 -6.03 13.49
CA GLU A 18 -11.07 -5.19 13.87
C GLU A 18 -10.20 -4.77 12.67
N MET A 19 -10.08 -5.63 11.66
CA MET A 19 -9.40 -5.29 10.39
C MET A 19 -10.24 -4.35 9.51
N GLY A 20 -11.57 -4.37 9.63
CA GLY A 20 -12.47 -3.50 8.86
C GLY A 20 -12.32 -2.02 9.21
N ASP A 21 -11.97 -1.72 10.45
CA ASP A 21 -11.73 -0.36 10.93
C ASP A 21 -10.28 0.13 10.71
N ARG A 22 -9.34 -0.80 10.44
CA ARG A 22 -7.92 -0.48 10.21
C ARG A 22 -7.62 -0.37 8.73
N VAL A 23 -7.31 0.84 8.27
CA VAL A 23 -6.83 1.06 6.89
C VAL A 23 -5.41 0.49 6.79
N ILE A 24 -5.29 -0.74 6.27
CA ILE A 24 -3.98 -1.33 5.96
C ILE A 24 -3.38 -0.52 4.79
N PRO A 25 -2.23 0.14 4.98
CA PRO A 25 -1.58 0.88 3.91
C PRO A 25 -1.21 -0.05 2.75
N ASN A 26 -1.50 0.39 1.53
CA ASN A 26 -1.07 -0.27 0.31
C ASN A 26 0.15 0.45 -0.29
N VAL A 27 0.73 -0.11 -1.36
CA VAL A 27 1.91 0.44 -2.04
C VAL A 27 1.79 1.94 -2.37
N ILE A 28 0.60 2.43 -2.73
CA ILE A 28 0.36 3.84 -3.05
C ILE A 28 0.48 4.71 -1.80
N ASP A 29 -0.04 4.27 -0.64
CA ASP A 29 0.10 4.99 0.62
C ASP A 29 1.58 5.20 0.98
N HIS A 30 2.41 4.19 0.71
CA HIS A 30 3.86 4.30 0.92
C HIS A 30 4.51 5.26 -0.09
N LEU A 31 4.13 5.20 -1.37
CA LEU A 31 4.65 6.10 -2.40
C LEU A 31 4.32 7.57 -2.11
N GLU A 32 3.14 7.86 -1.56
CA GLU A 32 2.70 9.23 -1.28
C GLU A 32 3.51 9.93 -0.17
N VAL A 33 4.20 9.18 0.68
CA VAL A 33 5.05 9.71 1.76
C VAL A 33 6.51 9.89 1.31
N CYS A 34 6.92 9.24 0.22
CA CYS A 34 8.28 9.34 -0.29
C CYS A 34 8.69 10.79 -0.58
N GLN A 35 9.95 11.10 -0.33
CA GLN A 35 10.57 12.40 -0.53
C GLN A 35 11.39 12.46 -1.82
N SER A 36 11.74 11.31 -2.41
CA SER A 36 12.44 11.24 -3.68
C SER A 36 11.99 10.05 -4.54
N ILE A 37 12.42 10.03 -5.81
CA ILE A 37 12.13 8.94 -6.74
C ILE A 37 12.91 7.68 -6.33
N GLU A 38 14.13 7.85 -5.83
CA GLU A 38 14.97 6.76 -5.35
C GLU A 38 14.28 6.02 -4.20
N GLU A 39 13.72 6.76 -3.23
CA GLU A 39 12.93 6.17 -2.14
C GLU A 39 11.69 5.45 -2.67
N ALA A 40 10.99 6.03 -3.66
CA ALA A 40 9.84 5.39 -4.30
C ALA A 40 10.23 4.08 -5.00
N ILE A 41 11.40 4.01 -5.64
CA ILE A 41 11.90 2.79 -6.28
C ILE A 41 12.20 1.71 -5.23
N GLU A 42 12.83 2.05 -4.11
CA GLU A 42 13.09 1.11 -3.02
C GLU A 42 11.80 0.52 -2.44
N ILE A 43 10.76 1.34 -2.29
CA ILE A 43 9.42 0.90 -1.88
C ILE A 43 8.85 -0.08 -2.91
N ILE A 44 8.90 0.26 -4.20
CA ILE A 44 8.41 -0.62 -5.27
C ILE A 44 9.15 -1.97 -5.26
N ASP A 45 10.48 -1.96 -5.12
CA ASP A 45 11.31 -3.17 -5.02
C ASP A 45 10.91 -4.03 -3.81
N TYR A 46 10.64 -3.40 -2.67
CA TYR A 46 10.18 -4.11 -1.48
C TYR A 46 8.83 -4.82 -1.72
N PHE A 47 7.83 -4.10 -2.24
CA PHE A 47 6.50 -4.64 -2.50
C PHE A 47 6.51 -5.72 -3.60
N GLU A 48 7.38 -5.59 -4.61
CA GLU A 48 7.64 -6.64 -5.60
C GLU A 48 8.22 -7.91 -4.94
N ARG A 49 9.23 -7.75 -4.07
CA ARG A 49 9.92 -8.86 -3.41
C ARG A 49 9.00 -9.67 -2.48
N ILE A 50 8.05 -9.03 -1.80
CA ILE A 50 7.09 -9.71 -0.92
C ILE A 50 5.86 -10.25 -1.66
N GLY A 51 5.76 -10.01 -2.97
CA GLY A 51 4.67 -10.52 -3.82
C GLY A 51 3.37 -9.70 -3.77
N GLU A 52 3.38 -8.54 -3.12
CA GLU A 52 2.25 -7.59 -3.06
C GLU A 52 2.15 -6.71 -4.32
N LEU A 53 3.22 -6.68 -5.13
CA LEU A 53 3.26 -6.00 -6.42
C LEU A 53 3.73 -6.96 -7.51
N SER A 54 3.01 -7.01 -8.64
CA SER A 54 3.46 -7.83 -9.77
C SER A 54 4.73 -7.22 -10.40
N LYS A 55 5.56 -8.07 -10.99
CA LYS A 55 6.79 -7.65 -11.67
C LYS A 55 6.51 -6.69 -12.84
N GLU A 56 5.45 -6.94 -13.59
CA GLU A 56 5.02 -6.10 -14.72
C GLU A 56 4.64 -4.71 -14.23
N TYR A 57 3.89 -4.64 -13.13
CA TYR A 57 3.45 -3.37 -12.57
C TYR A 57 4.58 -2.62 -11.88
N ALA A 58 5.48 -3.32 -11.18
CA ALA A 58 6.72 -2.74 -10.64
C ALA A 58 7.59 -2.13 -11.74
N SER A 59 7.78 -2.87 -12.84
CA SER A 59 8.52 -2.39 -14.01
C SER A 59 7.85 -1.16 -14.63
N PHE A 60 6.53 -1.17 -14.78
CA PHE A 60 5.77 -0.02 -15.28
C PHE A 60 5.99 1.23 -14.43
N LEU A 61 5.89 1.13 -13.10
CA LEU A 61 6.09 2.26 -12.20
C LEU A 61 7.52 2.81 -12.29
N LYS A 62 8.53 1.93 -12.28
CA LYS A 62 9.96 2.30 -12.40
C LYS A 62 10.27 3.00 -13.73
N SER A 63 9.60 2.61 -14.83
CA SER A 63 9.77 3.23 -16.14
C SER A 63 9.07 4.58 -16.31
N ASN A 64 8.29 5.05 -15.33
CA ASN A 64 7.53 6.29 -15.41
C ASN A 64 7.87 7.29 -14.28
N PRO A 65 9.05 7.96 -14.32
CA PRO A 65 9.45 8.95 -13.30
C PRO A 65 8.47 10.11 -13.14
N ALA A 66 7.79 10.53 -14.23
CA ALA A 66 6.78 11.57 -14.16
C ALA A 66 5.55 11.15 -13.33
N LEU A 67 5.15 9.88 -13.42
CA LEU A 67 4.07 9.31 -12.63
C LEU A 67 4.47 9.25 -11.15
N LEU A 68 5.69 8.78 -10.84
CA LEU A 68 6.20 8.76 -9.47
C LEU A 68 6.26 10.17 -8.86
N ASN A 69 6.79 11.15 -9.61
CA ASN A 69 6.78 12.55 -9.18
C ASN A 69 5.38 13.10 -8.90
N SER A 70 4.37 12.62 -9.62
CA SER A 70 2.97 13.01 -9.39
C SER A 70 2.35 12.34 -8.16
N MET A 71 2.99 11.33 -7.59
CA MET A 71 2.50 10.56 -6.43
C MET A 71 3.24 10.91 -5.14
N ILE A 72 4.57 11.11 -5.20
CA ILE A 72 5.39 11.39 -4.01
C ILE A 72 5.03 12.74 -3.35
N ARG A 73 5.39 12.89 -2.07
CA ARG A 73 5.20 14.11 -1.26
C ARG A 73 3.75 14.58 -1.13
N LYS A 74 2.77 13.70 -1.36
CA LYS A 74 1.34 13.97 -1.18
C LYS A 74 0.90 13.86 0.28
N ARG A 75 1.66 13.15 1.12
CA ARG A 75 1.40 12.99 2.55
C ARG A 75 2.62 13.29 3.39
N ARG A 76 2.39 13.69 4.65
CA ARG A 76 3.44 13.82 5.67
C ARG A 76 3.57 12.54 6.48
N ARG A 77 4.80 12.22 6.87
CA ARG A 77 5.11 11.12 7.79
C ARG A 77 4.40 11.37 9.13
N GLY A 78 3.44 10.52 9.50
CA GLY A 78 2.58 10.66 10.68
C GLY A 78 1.08 10.80 10.37
N GLU A 79 0.68 11.07 9.13
CA GLU A 79 -0.75 11.18 8.76
C GLU A 79 -1.50 9.83 8.79
N TYR A 80 -0.79 8.72 9.01
CA TYR A 80 -1.38 7.41 9.33
C TYR A 80 -2.31 7.46 10.55
N GLU A 81 -2.07 8.38 11.49
CA GLU A 81 -2.84 8.52 12.73
C GLU A 81 -4.17 9.27 12.52
N SER A 82 -4.33 9.97 11.40
CA SER A 82 -5.46 10.90 11.21
C SER A 82 -6.70 10.27 10.56
N ARG A 83 -6.61 9.04 10.04
CA ARG A 83 -7.72 8.34 9.37
C ARG A 83 -7.75 6.83 9.60
N GLY A 84 -7.75 6.40 10.87
CA GLY A 84 -8.20 5.04 11.22
C GLY A 84 -7.10 4.05 11.60
N LEU A 85 -6.19 4.45 12.49
CA LEU A 85 -5.37 3.54 13.29
C LEU A 85 -5.48 3.93 14.76
N LEU A 86 -6.66 3.71 15.34
CA LEU A 86 -6.84 3.46 16.78
C LEU A 86 -7.35 2.03 16.93
#